data_AF-A0AAV5SJF1-F1
#
_entry.id   AF-A0AAV5SJF1-F1
#
_cell.length_a   1.000
_cell.length_b   1.000
_cell.length_c   1.000
_cell.angle_alpha   90.00
_cell.angle_beta   90.00
_cell.angle_gamma   90.00
#
_symmetry.space_group_name_H-M   'P 1'
#
loop_
_entity.id
_entity.type
_entity.pdbx_description
1 polymer ?
#
loop_
_entity_poly.entity_id
_entity_poly.type
_entity_poly.pdbx_seq_one_letter_code
_entity_poly.pdbx_strand_id
1 'polypeptide(L)'
;MFAGKMAWILKSYGQDKLSLLDFGIEHWSKNKFELSNQPIQLPKGDWTEKDTVADYNMSFEKLVEKDADGKEFIEKTSGTIF
;
A
#
# COMPACT_ATOMS: atom_id res chain seq x y z
N MET A 1 11.68 -2.63 -6.23
CA MET A 1 10.41 -2.95 -5.54
C MET A 1 9.88 -1.64 -4.96
N PHE A 2 8.72 -1.16 -5.42
CA PHE A 2 8.22 0.18 -5.11
C PHE A 2 7.72 0.23 -3.66
N ALA A 3 8.16 1.19 -2.84
CA ALA A 3 7.76 1.31 -1.44
C ALA A 3 6.23 1.34 -1.25
N GLY A 4 5.50 1.87 -2.24
CA GLY A 4 4.04 1.83 -2.29
C GLY A 4 3.42 0.42 -2.23
N LYS A 5 4.06 -0.60 -2.82
CA LYS A 5 3.55 -1.98 -2.73
C LYS A 5 3.69 -2.53 -1.31
N MET A 6 4.81 -2.26 -0.64
CA MET A 6 5.02 -2.66 0.76
C MET A 6 4.06 -1.94 1.70
N ALA A 7 3.85 -0.65 1.47
CA ALA A 7 2.83 0.14 2.14
C ALA A 7 1.44 -0.50 2.01
N TRP A 8 1.05 -0.89 0.78
CA TRP A 8 -0.24 -1.54 0.54
C TRP A 8 -0.40 -2.88 1.25
N ILE A 9 0.66 -3.70 1.26
CA ILE A 9 0.68 -4.97 1.97
C ILE A 9 0.52 -4.76 3.48
N LEU A 10 1.33 -3.88 4.08
CA LEU A 10 1.24 -3.58 5.52
C LEU A 10 -0.14 -3.07 5.91
N LYS A 11 -0.72 -2.19 5.09
CA LYS A 11 -2.08 -1.69 5.27
C LYS A 11 -3.11 -2.82 5.18
N SER A 12 -2.96 -3.73 4.23
CA SER A 12 -3.84 -4.90 4.06
C SER A 12 -3.83 -5.85 5.26
N TYR A 13 -2.75 -5.83 6.04
CA TYR A 13 -2.61 -6.60 7.27
C TYR A 13 -2.89 -5.77 8.56
N GLY A 14 -3.54 -4.61 8.44
CA GLY A 14 -4.00 -3.81 9.57
C GLY A 14 -2.97 -2.84 10.17
N GLN A 15 -1.90 -2.51 9.45
CA GLN A 15 -0.95 -1.48 9.88
C GLN A 15 -1.39 -0.09 9.39
N ASP A 16 -2.07 0.66 10.27
CA ASP A 16 -2.59 1.99 9.94
C ASP A 16 -1.53 3.10 10.09
N LYS A 17 -0.51 2.88 10.92
CA LYS A 17 0.56 3.86 11.20
C LYS A 17 1.72 3.69 10.23
N LEU A 18 1.51 4.17 9.02
CA LEU A 18 2.43 4.01 7.89
C LEU A 18 2.56 5.34 7.14
N SER A 19 3.75 5.61 6.62
CA SER A 19 4.00 6.71 5.70
C SER A 19 5.07 6.30 4.69
N LEU A 20 5.03 6.91 3.52
CA LEU A 20 6.06 6.74 2.50
C LEU A 20 7.02 7.92 2.54
N LEU A 21 8.31 7.63 2.39
CA LEU A 21 9.30 8.67 2.22
C LEU A 21 9.13 9.31 0.84
N ASP A 22 8.75 10.59 0.83
CA ASP A 22 8.57 11.33 -0.42
C ASP A 22 9.89 11.41 -1.21
N PHE A 23 9.80 11.13 -2.51
CA PHE A 23 10.93 11.02 -3.45
C PHE A 23 12.04 9.99 -3.08
N GLY A 24 11.88 9.22 -1.99
CA GLY A 24 12.76 8.13 -1.61
C GLY A 24 14.18 8.53 -1.16
N ILE A 25 15.03 7.51 -1.01
CA ILE A 25 16.38 7.66 -0.43
C ILE A 25 17.33 8.50 -1.31
N GLU A 26 17.16 8.47 -2.64
CA GLU A 26 17.97 9.28 -3.54
C GLU A 26 17.77 10.78 -3.28
N HIS A 27 16.51 11.19 -3.12
CA HIS A 27 16.20 12.58 -2.78
C HIS A 27 16.68 12.93 -1.38
N TRP A 28 16.49 12.04 -0.40
CA TRP A 28 17.00 12.23 0.96
C TRP A 28 18.52 12.48 0.98
N SER A 29 19.28 11.67 0.25
CA SER A 29 20.73 11.78 0.11
C SER A 29 21.15 13.07 -0.61
N LYS A 30 20.45 13.45 -1.70
CA LYS A 30 20.71 14.71 -2.42
C LYS A 30 20.55 15.95 -1.54
N ASN A 31 19.63 15.91 -0.57
CA ASN A 31 19.42 16.98 0.40
C ASN A 31 20.41 16.95 1.58
N LYS A 32 21.39 16.04 1.58
CA LYS A 32 22.43 15.90 2.62
C LYS A 32 21.86 15.62 4.01
N PHE A 33 20.68 14.98 4.08
CA PHE A 33 20.16 14.46 5.34
C PHE A 33 20.99 13.27 5.82
N GLU A 34 20.94 13.01 7.12
CA GLU A 34 21.78 11.99 7.75
C GLU A 34 21.43 10.58 7.26
N LEU A 35 22.47 9.76 7.07
CA LEU A 35 22.38 8.35 6.70
C LEU A 35 23.14 7.53 7.74
N SER A 36 22.49 6.50 8.29
CA SER A 36 23.14 5.53 9.16
C SER A 36 23.60 4.32 8.36
N ASN A 37 24.85 3.91 8.56
CA ASN A 37 25.41 2.67 8.01
C ASN A 37 25.57 1.57 9.08
N GLN A 38 25.09 1.83 10.30
CA GLN A 38 25.20 0.87 11.40
C GLN A 38 24.08 -0.16 11.31
N PRO A 39 24.35 -1.45 11.60
CA PRO A 39 23.31 -2.45 11.72
C PRO A 39 22.29 -2.03 12.77
N ILE A 40 21.01 -2.02 12.41
CA ILE A 40 19.94 -1.73 13.35
C ILE A 40 19.55 -3.03 14.05
N GLN A 41 19.59 -3.03 15.39
CA GLN A 41 18.98 -4.06 16.22
C GLN A 41 17.75 -3.47 16.90
N LEU A 42 16.57 -3.91 16.49
CA LEU A 42 15.31 -3.53 17.13
C LEU A 42 14.87 -4.63 18.10
N PRO A 43 14.27 -4.26 19.25
CA PRO A 43 13.58 -5.25 20.08
C PRO A 43 12.40 -5.84 19.31
N LYS A 44 11.98 -7.04 19.70
CA LYS A 44 10.76 -7.65 19.16
C LYS A 44 9.57 -6.75 19.46
N GLY A 45 8.81 -6.38 18.42
CA GLY A 45 7.55 -5.66 18.57
C GLY A 45 6.39 -6.55 19.03
N ASP A 46 5.28 -5.92 19.34
CA ASP A 46 4.00 -6.53 19.77
C ASP A 46 2.91 -6.49 18.70
N TRP A 47 3.24 -5.98 17.50
CA TRP A 47 2.31 -5.92 16.39
C TRP A 47 1.82 -7.31 15.99
N THR A 48 0.52 -7.41 15.75
CA THR A 48 -0.17 -8.62 15.27
C THR A 48 -0.97 -8.24 14.04
N GLU A 49 -0.97 -9.11 13.03
CA GLU A 49 -1.71 -8.92 11.80
C GLU A 49 -3.23 -8.95 12.00
N LYS A 50 -3.94 -8.23 11.15
CA LYS A 50 -5.39 -8.35 10.97
C LYS A 50 -5.66 -8.67 9.51
N ASP A 51 -6.51 -9.64 9.23
CA ASP A 51 -6.91 -9.93 7.85
C ASP A 51 -7.92 -8.89 7.37
N THR A 52 -7.42 -7.84 6.71
CA THR A 52 -8.21 -6.79 6.05
C THR A 52 -7.93 -6.75 4.55
N VAL A 53 -7.41 -7.85 3.98
CA VAL A 53 -6.97 -7.90 2.58
C VAL A 53 -8.13 -7.57 1.63
N ALA A 54 -9.34 -8.03 1.94
CA ALA A 54 -10.53 -7.80 1.14
C ALA A 54 -10.99 -6.33 1.10
N ASP A 55 -10.58 -5.50 2.06
CA ASP A 55 -10.93 -4.07 2.11
C ASP A 55 -10.08 -3.24 1.14
N TYR A 56 -8.88 -3.74 0.83
CA TYR A 56 -7.89 -3.06 -0.02
C TYR A 56 -7.63 -3.75 -1.36
N ASN A 57 -8.17 -4.95 -1.57
CA ASN A 57 -7.94 -5.72 -2.79
C ASN A 57 -9.26 -6.18 -3.40
N MET A 58 -9.38 -5.99 -4.70
CA MET A 58 -10.50 -6.50 -5.49
C MET A 58 -10.14 -7.89 -6.02
N SER A 59 -11.06 -8.84 -5.89
CA SER A 59 -10.90 -10.15 -6.52
C SER A 59 -11.16 -10.06 -8.03
N PHE A 60 -10.70 -11.06 -8.78
CA PHE A 60 -10.95 -11.10 -10.21
C PHE A 60 -12.45 -11.18 -10.52
N GLU A 61 -13.20 -11.95 -9.74
CA GLU A 61 -14.64 -12.13 -9.90
C GLU A 61 -15.38 -10.81 -9.78
N LYS A 62 -15.02 -9.97 -8.80
CA LYS A 62 -15.58 -8.62 -8.64
C LYS A 62 -15.19 -7.67 -9.78
N LEU A 63 -14.03 -7.88 -10.38
CA LEU A 63 -13.54 -7.05 -11.47
C LEU A 63 -14.33 -7.27 -12.76
N VAL A 64 -14.70 -8.52 -13.04
CA VAL A 64 -15.46 -8.93 -14.25
C VAL A 64 -16.96 -8.97 -14.04
N GLU A 65 -17.45 -8.73 -12.82
CA GLU A 65 -18.88 -8.66 -12.53
C GLU A 65 -19.52 -7.47 -13.28
N LYS A 66 -20.57 -7.77 -14.04
CA LYS A 66 -21.31 -6.78 -14.82
C LYS A 66 -22.39 -6.11 -13.98
N ASP A 67 -22.49 -4.79 -14.09
CA ASP A 67 -23.58 -4.04 -13.47
C ASP A 67 -24.89 -4.13 -14.27
N ALA A 68 -25.91 -3.39 -13.83
CA ALA A 68 -27.22 -3.33 -14.48
C ALA A 68 -27.16 -2.80 -15.93
N ASP A 69 -26.11 -2.05 -16.28
CA ASP A 69 -25.85 -1.54 -17.63
C ASP A 69 -24.98 -2.49 -18.46
N GLY A 70 -24.62 -3.65 -17.91
CA GLY A 70 -23.83 -4.68 -18.57
C GLY A 70 -22.32 -4.39 -18.64
N LYS A 71 -21.83 -3.40 -17.87
CA LYS A 71 -20.43 -2.95 -17.89
C LYS A 71 -19.60 -3.57 -16.77
N GLU A 72 -18.36 -3.94 -17.09
CA GLU A 72 -17.38 -4.43 -16.12
C GLU A 72 -16.77 -3.28 -15.30
N PHE A 73 -16.10 -3.59 -14.19
CA PHE A 73 -15.55 -2.57 -13.30
C PHE A 73 -14.58 -1.61 -14.01
N ILE A 74 -13.73 -2.11 -14.90
CA ILE A 74 -12.73 -1.31 -15.65
C ILE A 74 -13.36 -0.37 -16.68
N GLU A 75 -14.60 -0.64 -17.10
CA GLU A 75 -15.33 0.13 -18.12
C GLU A 75 -16.10 1.31 -17.51
N LYS A 76 -16.13 1.40 -16.18
CA LYS A 76 -16.81 2.47 -15.42
C LYS A 76 -15.94 3.73 -15.43
N THR A 77 -16.22 4.65 -16.35
CA THR A 77 -15.52 5.95 -16.46
C THR A 77 -16.07 7.05 -15.53
N SER A 78 -17.18 6.79 -14.84
CA SER A 78 -17.91 7.81 -14.07
C SER A 78 -17.82 7.66 -12.55
N GLY A 79 -17.23 6.58 -12.04
CA GLY A 79 -17.19 6.26 -10.62
C GLY A 79 -15.83 6.56 -10.01
N THR A 80 -15.58 7.81 -9.61
CA THR A 80 -14.41 8.11 -8.78
C THR A 80 -14.66 7.54 -7.38
N ILE A 81 -14.02 6.42 -7.07
CA ILE A 81 -13.93 5.89 -5.70
C ILE A 81 -12.44 5.92 -5.34
N PHE A 82 -11.94 7.11 -5.03
CA PHE A 82 -10.65 7.30 -4.36
C PHE A 82 -10.81 8.35 -3.27
#